data_AF-A0AAN6ZIQ3-F1
#
_entry.id   AF-A0AAN6ZIQ3-F1
#
_cell.length_a   1.000
_cell.length_b   1.000
_cell.length_c   1.000
_cell.angle_alpha   90.00
_cell.angle_beta   90.00
_cell.angle_gamma   90.00
#
_symmetry.space_group_name_H-M   'P 1'
#
loop_
_entity.id
_entity.type
_entity.pdbx_description
1 polymer ?
#
loop_
_entity_poly.entity_id
_entity_poly.type
_entity_poly.pdbx_seq_one_letter_code
_entity_poly.pdbx_strand_id
1 'polypeptide(L)' 'MKSYVLLLAIAAAAFGQYTGPCTTSACGAGGNPCPRGYLCVPYPNFDPAQRKGCACSYG' A
#
# COMPACT_ATOMS: atom_id res chain seq x y z
N MET A 1 -35.33 25.38 -11.68
CA MET A 1 -35.17 24.15 -10.85
C MET A 1 -34.46 23.10 -11.70
N LYS A 2 -33.19 23.33 -12.03
CA LYS A 2 -32.47 22.56 -13.06
C LYS A 2 -31.15 22.07 -12.45
N SER A 3 -31.07 20.75 -12.25
CA SER A 3 -29.85 19.97 -12.51
C SER A 3 -28.60 20.13 -11.63
N TYR A 4 -28.71 20.39 -10.32
CA TYR A 4 -27.52 20.35 -9.42
C TYR A 4 -27.26 18.99 -8.74
N VAL A 5 -28.06 17.96 -9.04
CA VAL A 5 -27.97 16.64 -8.36
C VAL A 5 -26.91 15.71 -8.98
N LEU A 6 -26.29 16.09 -10.09
CA LEU A 6 -25.40 15.20 -10.87
C LEU A 6 -23.90 15.33 -10.55
N LEU A 7 -23.50 16.15 -9.58
CA LEU A 7 -22.08 16.42 -9.29
C LEU A 7 -21.51 15.69 -8.05
N LEU A 8 -22.25 14.75 -7.47
CA LEU A 8 -21.77 13.93 -6.33
C LEU A 8 -21.32 12.53 -6.78
N ALA A 9 -20.74 12.42 -7.98
CA ALA A 9 -20.10 11.18 -8.42
C ALA A 9 -18.67 11.10 -7.83
N ILE A 10 -18.60 10.48 -6.65
CA ILE A 10 -17.54 9.57 -6.20
C ILE A 10 -16.10 10.03 -6.47
N ALA A 11 -15.53 10.73 -5.49
CA ALA A 11 -14.11 10.57 -5.20
C ALA A 11 -13.87 9.10 -4.79
N ALA A 12 -13.68 8.23 -5.78
CA ALA A 12 -13.20 6.88 -5.53
C ALA A 12 -11.81 7.06 -4.90
N ALA A 13 -11.73 6.86 -3.58
CA ALA A 13 -10.46 6.71 -2.91
C ALA A 13 -9.74 5.57 -3.64
N ALA A 14 -8.76 5.94 -4.46
CA ALA A 14 -7.86 5.01 -5.11
C ALA A 14 -7.00 4.41 -4.01
N PHE A 15 -7.55 3.44 -3.27
CA PHE A 15 -6.77 2.45 -2.56
C PHE A 15 -6.15 1.54 -3.64
N GLY A 16 -5.23 2.11 -4.42
CA GLY A 16 -4.53 1.38 -5.45
C GLY A 16 -3.82 0.19 -4.82
N GLN A 17 -3.94 -0.98 -5.45
CA GLN A 17 -3.14 -2.15 -5.10
C GLN A 17 -1.68 -1.71 -4.99
N TYR A 18 -1.00 -2.09 -3.91
CA TYR A 18 0.38 -1.67 -3.74
C TYR A 18 1.27 -2.38 -4.78
N THR A 19 1.81 -1.62 -5.73
CA THR A 19 2.69 -2.10 -6.81
C THR A 19 4.14 -1.66 -6.64
N GLY A 20 4.46 -0.91 -5.59
CA GLY A 20 5.81 -0.43 -5.32
C GLY A 20 6.79 -1.55 -4.96
N PRO A 21 8.11 -1.31 -5.10
CA PRO A 21 9.12 -2.27 -4.65
C PRO A 21 9.21 -2.30 -3.12
N CYS A 22 9.29 -3.50 -2.54
CA CYS A 22 9.63 -3.69 -1.13
C CYS A 22 11.15 -3.58 -0.96
N THR A 23 11.63 -2.41 -0.53
CA THR A 23 13.06 -2.18 -0.30
C THR A 23 13.37 -2.13 1.19
N THR A 24 14.51 -2.67 1.60
CA THR A 24 14.92 -2.71 3.01
C THR A 24 15.28 -1.34 3.56
N SER A 25 15.57 -0.34 2.71
CA SER A 25 15.86 1.03 3.10
C SER A 25 14.62 1.89 3.32
N ALA A 26 13.46 1.49 2.77
CA ALA A 26 12.20 2.22 2.88
C ALA A 26 11.01 1.25 2.92
N CYS A 27 10.85 0.56 4.05
CA CYS A 27 9.82 -0.47 4.25
C CYS A 27 8.71 -0.01 5.19
N GLY A 28 7.51 -0.59 5.05
CA GLY A 28 6.36 -0.22 5.89
C GLY A 28 5.67 1.06 5.43
N ALA A 29 4.50 1.33 6.02
CA ALA A 29 3.76 2.58 5.80
C ALA A 29 4.57 3.83 6.20
N GLY A 30 5.52 3.68 7.14
CA GLY A 30 6.41 4.76 7.56
C GLY A 30 7.65 4.95 6.69
N GLY A 31 7.89 4.10 5.68
CA GLY A 31 9.08 4.20 4.83
C GLY A 31 10.40 4.07 5.60
N ASN A 32 10.40 3.31 6.70
CA ASN A 32 11.57 3.17 7.57
C ASN A 32 12.46 2.02 7.12
N PRO A 33 13.77 2.11 7.34
CA PRO A 33 14.66 0.98 7.08
C PRO A 33 14.32 -0.19 8.01
N CYS A 34 14.40 -1.40 7.48
CA CYS A 34 14.26 -2.60 8.31
C CYS A 34 15.50 -2.79 9.20
N PRO A 35 15.34 -3.30 10.43
CA PRO A 35 16.47 -3.63 11.29
C PRO A 35 17.40 -4.66 10.63
N ARG A 36 18.66 -4.72 11.08
CA ARG A 36 19.62 -5.70 10.56
C ARG A 36 19.09 -7.12 10.75
N GLY A 37 19.14 -7.92 9.68
CA GLY A 37 18.65 -9.31 9.68
C GLY A 37 17.18 -9.46 9.29
N TYR A 38 16.44 -8.36 9.09
CA TYR A 38 15.06 -8.40 8.62
C TYR A 38 14.97 -8.25 7.10
N LEU A 39 13.95 -8.86 6.52
CA LEU A 39 13.57 -8.73 5.12
C LEU A 39 12.40 -7.76 5.00
N CYS A 40 12.40 -6.92 3.97
CA CYS A 40 11.22 -6.16 3.59
C CYS A 40 10.37 -7.00 2.64
N VAL A 41 9.22 -7.48 3.12
CA VAL A 41 8.37 -8.42 2.37
C VAL A 41 6.98 -7.85 2.12
N PRO A 42 6.28 -8.33 1.08
CA PRO A 42 4.87 -8.03 0.85
C PRO A 42 4.01 -8.25 2.10
N TYR A 43 3.08 -7.33 2.35
CA TYR A 43 2.17 -7.42 3.48
C TYR A 43 0.71 -7.09 3.08
N PRO A 44 -0.30 -7.78 3.66
CA PRO A 44 -0.19 -8.97 4.52
C PRO A 44 -0.01 -10.27 3.73
N ASN A 45 -0.11 -10.20 2.39
CA ASN A 45 -0.02 -11.35 1.50
C ASN A 45 1.01 -11.09 0.39
N PHE A 46 1.63 -12.16 -0.09
CA PHE A 46 2.51 -12.18 -1.26
C PHE A 46 1.75 -12.07 -2.57
N ASP A 47 0.47 -12.50 -2.60
CA ASP A 47 -0.43 -12.27 -3.73
C ASP A 47 -0.50 -10.77 -4.05
N PRO A 48 -0.05 -10.35 -5.25
CA PRO A 48 -0.12 -8.95 -5.68
C PRO A 48 -1.51 -8.37 -5.56
N ALA A 49 -2.56 -9.19 -5.74
CA ALA A 49 -3.94 -8.72 -5.68
C ALA A 49 -4.41 -8.40 -4.26
N GLN A 50 -3.71 -8.90 -3.25
CA GLN A 50 -4.06 -8.70 -1.84
C GLN A 50 -3.01 -7.85 -1.09
N ARG A 51 -1.98 -7.40 -1.80
CA ARG A 51 -0.89 -6.62 -1.25
C ARG A 51 -1.34 -5.19 -0.95
N LYS A 52 -1.15 -4.79 0.30
CA LYS A 52 -1.44 -3.43 0.80
C LYS A 52 -0.19 -2.58 0.99
N GLY A 53 0.98 -3.23 1.03
CA GLY A 53 2.25 -2.58 1.26
C GLY A 53 3.36 -3.59 1.46
N CYS A 54 4.39 -3.15 2.19
CA CYS A 54 5.47 -4.01 2.67
C CYS A 54 5.58 -3.90 4.19
N ALA A 55 6.16 -4.91 4.83
CA ALA A 55 6.49 -4.89 6.24
C ALA A 55 7.85 -5.57 6.47
N CYS A 56 8.52 -5.20 7.56
CA CYS A 56 9.74 -5.90 7.98
C CYS A 56 9.36 -7.21 8.65
N SER A 57 9.85 -8.32 8.11
CA SER A 57 9.70 -9.67 8.69
C SER A 57 11.06 -10.26 8.96
N TYR A 58 11.17 -11.07 10.01
CA TYR A 58 12.31 -11.95 10.22
C TYR A 58 11.99 -13.32 9.60
N GLY A 59 13.03 -14.05 9.21
CA GLY A 59 12.96 -15.45 8.80
C GLY A 59 13.29 -16.39 9.95
#